data_AF-A0A9X5I6V3-F1
#
_entry.id   AF-A0A9X5I6V3-F1
#
_cell.length_a   1.000
_cell.length_b   1.000
_cell.length_c   1.000
_cell.angle_alpha   90.00
_cell.angle_beta   90.00
_cell.angle_gamma   90.00
#
_symmetry.space_group_name_H-M   'P 1'
#
loop_
_entity.id
_entity.type
_entity.pdbx_description
1 polymer ?
#
loop_
_entity_poly.entity_id
_entity_poly.type
_entity_poly.pdbx_seq_one_letter_code
_entity_poly.pdbx_strand_id
1 'polypeptide(L)'
;MAESQAHLRNCRSRQNTTNFTLEPKRSRRCCAQTGSSTKKSERIANHHQEDLMSLSPEIASARKPETEISRVWMFKMLRLGFIVSVGSVAATFVWKNYTQVESRQAFVNAEIIDVRNPIAGNLMLDSLQPGQWLTAGKAIGRVENLRQVAELEIKQQELKSRLQVTQQKQQGIQQQIRDRRRQLAQFASEVAAQKQLDGMFAQQQVEAAQSELDRVTVAAQTAKVDRDRAQELLEAGIVPPATAEKDFLRYEQAQAEEKKAQALLAQAQQRLRAAQAGLQIDGSRTLSYSEIRQREINTEIADLQRQAAQMRVEARTTELELAKLIQQTRLNKVVVISAPTTGAVWSVDAKGGEYLASSTPVLRVLNCQNRWVDAFFSEDSTKNLTPGMAVQVRLVGGGDRFIPGKIESLRSGSGRVATGYDVAVPPPESTQKQVAVRINLDWSAAPNAVNFCDVGRSAEVRFPKRLTL
;
A
#
# COMPACT_ATOMS: atom_id res chain seq x y z
N MET A 1 13.99 42.56 -36.45
CA MET A 1 14.80 41.32 -36.34
C MET A 1 13.79 40.19 -36.28
N ALA A 2 13.44 39.61 -37.44
CA ALA A 2 14.20 38.62 -38.22
C ALA A 2 13.89 37.22 -37.66
N GLU A 3 13.01 36.43 -38.31
CA GLU A 3 13.26 35.47 -39.42
C GLU A 3 12.93 34.04 -38.88
N SER A 4 12.54 33.01 -39.64
CA SER A 4 12.41 32.86 -41.10
C SER A 4 11.27 31.89 -41.50
N GLN A 5 10.75 32.08 -42.72
CA GLN A 5 10.23 31.12 -43.74
C GLN A 5 9.58 29.78 -43.29
N ALA A 6 8.36 29.41 -43.73
CA ALA A 6 7.88 29.06 -45.09
C ALA A 6 8.40 27.71 -45.64
N HIS A 7 7.72 26.96 -46.51
CA HIS A 7 6.40 27.17 -47.18
C HIS A 7 5.49 25.91 -46.96
N LEU A 8 4.77 25.20 -47.84
CA LEU A 8 4.54 25.23 -49.31
C LEU A 8 3.02 25.12 -49.66
N ARG A 9 2.59 24.15 -50.48
CA ARG A 9 1.20 24.00 -51.02
C ARG A 9 0.87 22.53 -51.31
N ASN A 10 -0.42 22.16 -51.32
CA ASN A 10 -1.06 21.76 -52.60
C ASN A 10 -2.60 21.70 -52.54
N CYS A 11 -3.24 21.92 -53.69
CA CYS A 11 -4.69 21.83 -53.87
C CYS A 11 -5.04 20.70 -54.83
N ARG A 12 -6.15 19.97 -54.60
CA ARG A 12 -7.13 19.68 -55.67
C ARG A 12 -8.43 19.05 -55.15
N SER A 13 -9.55 19.57 -55.65
CA SER A 13 -10.85 18.93 -55.64
C SER A 13 -11.12 18.22 -56.97
N ARG A 14 -11.86 17.10 -56.91
CA ARG A 14 -12.62 16.40 -57.97
C ARG A 14 -13.55 15.45 -57.21
N GLN A 15 -14.82 15.76 -56.94
CA GLN A 15 -15.98 15.85 -57.86
C GLN A 15 -16.23 14.59 -58.69
N ASN A 16 -17.44 14.05 -58.51
CA ASN A 16 -18.02 12.95 -59.29
C ASN A 16 -18.39 13.38 -60.70
N THR A 17 -18.40 12.43 -61.64
CA THR A 17 -19.22 12.29 -62.87
C THR A 17 -18.54 11.20 -63.73
N THR A 18 -19.20 10.29 -64.47
CA THR A 18 -20.63 9.96 -64.67
C THR A 18 -20.70 8.54 -65.26
N ASN A 19 -21.91 8.08 -65.63
CA ASN A 19 -22.20 6.93 -66.52
C ASN A 19 -22.13 5.53 -65.87
N PHE A 20 -23.01 4.57 -66.20
CA PHE A 20 -24.15 4.62 -67.14
C PHE A 20 -25.32 3.77 -66.60
N THR A 21 -26.56 4.16 -66.91
CA THR A 21 -27.76 3.36 -66.66
C THR A 21 -27.97 2.32 -67.76
N LEU A 22 -28.54 1.16 -67.41
CA LEU A 22 -29.69 0.54 -68.10
C LEU A 22 -30.10 -0.82 -67.49
N GLU A 23 -31.40 -1.12 -67.59
CA GLU A 23 -32.05 -2.42 -67.37
C GLU A 23 -31.66 -3.44 -68.50
N PRO A 24 -31.97 -4.77 -68.45
CA PRO A 24 -33.25 -5.32 -67.97
C PRO A 24 -33.27 -6.75 -67.37
N LYS A 25 -34.51 -7.20 -67.13
CA LYS A 25 -34.96 -8.54 -66.71
C LYS A 25 -34.63 -9.70 -67.67
N ARG A 26 -34.74 -10.91 -67.09
CA ARG A 26 -35.23 -12.18 -67.70
C ARG A 26 -34.35 -12.98 -68.69
N SER A 27 -33.92 -14.12 -68.16
CA SER A 27 -34.33 -15.47 -68.61
C SER A 27 -33.45 -16.25 -69.61
N ARG A 28 -33.68 -17.58 -69.58
CA ARG A 28 -33.28 -18.63 -70.54
C ARG A 28 -31.78 -18.87 -70.73
N ARG A 29 -31.34 -20.07 -70.35
CA ARG A 29 -30.39 -20.84 -71.16
C ARG A 29 -30.72 -22.33 -71.09
N CYS A 30 -31.27 -22.86 -72.19
CA CYS A 30 -31.45 -24.29 -72.44
C CYS A 30 -31.10 -24.57 -73.90
N CYS A 31 -30.04 -25.35 -74.10
CA CYS A 31 -29.67 -26.14 -75.28
C CYS A 31 -28.62 -27.13 -74.72
N ALA A 32 -28.82 -28.44 -74.81
CA ALA A 32 -28.57 -29.30 -75.98
C ALA A 32 -27.05 -29.59 -76.15
N GLN A 33 -26.61 -30.77 -76.61
CA GLN A 33 -27.35 -31.79 -77.39
C GLN A 33 -26.70 -33.20 -77.28
N THR A 34 -27.40 -34.20 -77.84
CA THR A 34 -26.97 -35.60 -78.16
C THR A 34 -26.93 -36.63 -77.02
N GLY A 35 -27.32 -37.90 -77.26
CA GLY A 35 -28.02 -38.45 -78.44
C GLY A 35 -28.08 -39.99 -78.52
N SER A 36 -29.18 -40.53 -79.08
CA SER A 36 -29.46 -41.98 -79.26
C SER A 36 -29.62 -42.78 -77.93
N SER A 37 -30.26 -43.95 -77.80
CA SER A 37 -31.11 -44.81 -78.66
C SER A 37 -31.87 -45.81 -77.72
N THR A 38 -32.86 -46.66 -78.08
CA THR A 38 -33.40 -47.11 -79.39
C THR A 38 -34.89 -47.55 -79.28
N LYS A 39 -35.52 -47.77 -80.44
CA LYS A 39 -36.48 -48.85 -80.85
C LYS A 39 -36.78 -50.02 -79.88
N LYS A 40 -37.90 -50.78 -79.97
CA LYS A 40 -39.18 -50.71 -80.75
C LYS A 40 -40.09 -51.92 -80.42
N SER A 41 -41.40 -51.71 -80.24
CA SER A 41 -42.54 -52.56 -80.70
C SER A 41 -43.83 -52.06 -80.00
N GLU A 42 -44.75 -51.40 -80.72
CA GLU A 42 -45.95 -51.98 -81.38
C GLU A 42 -47.11 -52.15 -80.37
N ARG A 43 -48.14 -51.27 -80.37
CA ARG A 43 -49.20 -50.99 -81.37
C ARG A 43 -50.21 -52.14 -81.56
N ILE A 44 -51.47 -51.83 -81.24
CA ILE A 44 -52.77 -52.20 -81.86
C ILE A 44 -53.81 -51.60 -80.85
N ALA A 45 -54.66 -50.61 -81.17
CA ALA A 45 -55.75 -50.49 -82.17
C ALA A 45 -56.85 -51.55 -81.93
N ASN A 46 -58.16 -51.34 -82.11
CA ASN A 46 -59.04 -50.16 -82.21
C ASN A 46 -60.39 -50.63 -81.60
N HIS A 47 -61.09 -49.84 -80.77
CA HIS A 47 -62.08 -48.80 -81.13
C HIS A 47 -63.45 -49.35 -81.59
N HIS A 48 -64.53 -48.67 -81.15
CA HIS A 48 -65.97 -48.90 -81.40
C HIS A 48 -66.64 -50.16 -80.81
N GLN A 49 -67.78 -49.94 -80.14
CA GLN A 49 -69.00 -50.70 -80.41
C GLN A 49 -70.27 -49.92 -80.06
N GLU A 50 -71.06 -49.63 -81.09
CA GLU A 50 -72.50 -49.35 -81.18
C GLU A 50 -72.76 -49.39 -82.72
N ASP A 51 -73.82 -50.00 -83.26
CA ASP A 51 -75.10 -50.40 -82.66
C ASP A 51 -75.80 -51.55 -83.44
N LEU A 52 -76.94 -52.04 -82.90
CA LEU A 52 -78.06 -52.77 -83.54
C LEU A 52 -77.94 -54.24 -84.04
N MET A 53 -78.78 -55.09 -83.42
CA MET A 53 -79.68 -56.16 -83.96
C MET A 53 -79.27 -56.98 -85.22
N SER A 54 -79.45 -58.32 -85.33
CA SER A 54 -79.94 -59.43 -84.46
C SER A 54 -79.78 -60.78 -85.27
N LEU A 55 -80.18 -62.02 -84.93
CA LEU A 55 -81.08 -62.65 -83.94
C LEU A 55 -80.52 -64.01 -83.39
N SER A 56 -81.22 -64.53 -82.37
CA SER A 56 -81.52 -65.91 -81.87
C SER A 56 -81.25 -67.18 -82.73
N PRO A 57 -81.24 -68.42 -82.13
CA PRO A 57 -80.69 -68.87 -80.83
C PRO A 57 -80.10 -70.34 -80.82
N GLU A 58 -79.96 -70.96 -79.63
CA GLU A 58 -79.68 -72.39 -79.26
C GLU A 58 -78.19 -72.86 -79.10
N ILE A 59 -77.74 -73.75 -78.17
CA ILE A 59 -78.26 -74.36 -76.89
C ILE A 59 -77.07 -74.95 -76.02
N ALA A 60 -77.13 -74.91 -74.67
CA ALA A 60 -76.41 -75.73 -73.61
C ALA A 60 -74.82 -75.83 -73.54
N SER A 61 -74.11 -76.30 -72.47
CA SER A 61 -74.27 -76.40 -70.98
C SER A 61 -72.98 -76.96 -70.23
N ALA A 62 -72.77 -76.67 -68.92
CA ALA A 62 -71.90 -77.35 -67.88
C ALA A 62 -70.32 -77.30 -67.93
N ARG A 63 -69.45 -77.49 -66.88
CA ARG A 63 -69.45 -77.51 -65.36
C ARG A 63 -67.98 -77.54 -64.73
N LYS A 64 -67.72 -76.84 -63.57
CA LYS A 64 -66.82 -77.00 -62.35
C LYS A 64 -65.58 -78.01 -62.23
N PRO A 65 -64.69 -78.03 -61.16
CA PRO A 65 -64.06 -77.01 -60.22
C PRO A 65 -62.59 -77.30 -59.63
N GLU A 66 -62.13 -76.54 -58.60
CA GLU A 66 -61.21 -76.88 -57.42
C GLU A 66 -59.70 -76.43 -57.24
N THR A 67 -59.06 -76.62 -56.03
CA THR A 67 -58.16 -75.63 -55.32
C THR A 67 -56.95 -76.12 -54.43
N GLU A 68 -55.92 -75.27 -54.12
CA GLU A 68 -55.02 -75.37 -52.90
C GLU A 68 -54.23 -74.05 -52.51
N ILE A 69 -53.38 -74.01 -51.44
CA ILE A 69 -52.77 -72.80 -50.79
C ILE A 69 -51.28 -72.99 -50.34
N SER A 70 -50.38 -71.97 -50.39
CA SER A 70 -48.98 -72.11 -49.89
C SER A 70 -48.18 -70.86 -49.37
N ARG A 71 -47.10 -71.15 -48.62
CA ARG A 71 -45.77 -70.47 -48.42
C ARG A 71 -45.59 -68.95 -48.20
N VAL A 72 -46.51 -68.06 -48.56
CA VAL A 72 -46.23 -66.61 -48.69
C VAL A 72 -45.93 -65.87 -47.36
N TRP A 73 -46.35 -66.41 -46.21
CA TRP A 73 -46.37 -65.68 -44.94
C TRP A 73 -44.98 -65.42 -44.31
N MET A 74 -44.07 -66.39 -44.39
CA MET A 74 -42.78 -66.36 -43.67
C MET A 74 -41.86 -65.20 -44.13
N PHE A 75 -41.76 -64.96 -45.43
CA PHE A 75 -40.95 -63.87 -45.99
C PHE A 75 -41.51 -62.47 -45.69
N LYS A 76 -42.81 -62.34 -45.36
CA LYS A 76 -43.40 -61.04 -44.97
C LYS A 76 -42.89 -60.61 -43.59
N MET A 77 -42.87 -61.52 -42.61
CA MET A 77 -42.39 -61.22 -41.25
C MET A 77 -40.92 -60.77 -41.23
N LEU A 78 -40.06 -61.44 -41.99
CA LEU A 78 -38.62 -61.14 -42.02
C LEU A 78 -38.31 -59.76 -42.63
N ARG A 79 -39.02 -59.37 -43.69
CA ARG A 79 -38.95 -58.00 -44.23
C ARG A 79 -39.44 -56.94 -43.24
N LEU A 80 -40.50 -57.24 -42.48
CA LEU A 80 -41.09 -56.31 -41.52
C LEU A 80 -40.13 -56.02 -40.36
N GLY A 81 -39.44 -57.05 -39.85
CA GLY A 81 -38.38 -56.89 -38.83
C GLY A 81 -37.22 -56.00 -39.28
N PHE A 82 -36.74 -56.18 -40.52
CA PHE A 82 -35.65 -55.35 -41.06
C PHE A 82 -36.06 -53.88 -41.25
N ILE A 83 -37.29 -53.62 -41.71
CA ILE A 83 -37.82 -52.25 -41.83
C ILE A 83 -37.93 -51.58 -40.45
N VAL A 84 -38.36 -52.32 -39.42
CA VAL A 84 -38.41 -51.80 -38.04
C VAL A 84 -37.02 -51.54 -37.47
N SER A 85 -36.02 -52.40 -37.70
CA SER A 85 -34.66 -52.15 -37.22
C SER A 85 -34.00 -50.97 -37.92
N VAL A 86 -34.14 -50.84 -39.25
CA VAL A 86 -33.62 -49.68 -40.00
C VAL A 86 -34.35 -48.41 -39.58
N GLY A 87 -35.67 -48.47 -39.39
CA GLY A 87 -36.47 -47.36 -38.88
C GLY A 87 -36.05 -46.92 -37.46
N SER A 88 -35.74 -47.87 -36.57
CA SER A 88 -35.25 -47.59 -35.22
C SER A 88 -33.84 -46.99 -35.20
N VAL A 89 -32.93 -47.46 -36.05
CA VAL A 89 -31.59 -46.87 -36.21
C VAL A 89 -31.67 -45.47 -36.82
N ALA A 90 -32.52 -45.26 -37.83
CA ALA A 90 -32.76 -43.93 -38.40
C ALA A 90 -33.39 -42.98 -37.38
N ALA A 91 -34.40 -43.43 -36.63
CA ALA A 91 -35.06 -42.64 -35.59
C ALA A 91 -34.10 -42.26 -34.45
N THR A 92 -33.27 -43.19 -33.96
CA THR A 92 -32.27 -42.89 -32.91
C THR A 92 -31.14 -41.99 -33.41
N PHE A 93 -30.71 -42.13 -34.67
CA PHE A 93 -29.75 -41.21 -35.29
C PHE A 93 -30.33 -39.79 -35.43
N VAL A 94 -31.54 -39.66 -35.97
CA VAL A 94 -32.25 -38.37 -36.09
C VAL A 94 -32.49 -37.76 -34.71
N TRP A 95 -33.00 -38.52 -33.74
CA TRP A 95 -33.21 -38.06 -32.35
C TRP A 95 -31.91 -37.51 -31.76
N LYS A 96 -30.80 -38.25 -31.87
CA LYS A 96 -29.49 -37.83 -31.33
C LYS A 96 -28.99 -36.54 -31.98
N ASN A 97 -29.16 -36.36 -33.28
CA ASN A 97 -28.79 -35.11 -33.97
C ASN A 97 -29.75 -33.95 -33.69
N TYR A 98 -31.05 -34.19 -33.52
CA TYR A 98 -32.07 -33.13 -33.37
C TYR A 98 -32.26 -32.66 -31.91
N THR A 99 -31.80 -33.45 -30.95
CA THR A 99 -31.80 -33.12 -29.51
C THR A 99 -30.47 -32.56 -28.99
N GLN A 100 -29.44 -32.42 -29.82
CA GLN A 100 -28.22 -31.69 -29.47
C GLN A 100 -28.18 -30.35 -30.19
N VAL A 101 -27.99 -29.29 -29.43
CA VAL A 101 -27.66 -27.97 -29.99
C VAL A 101 -26.16 -27.80 -29.93
N GLU A 102 -25.58 -27.44 -31.07
CA GLU A 102 -24.13 -27.25 -31.26
C GLU A 102 -23.85 -25.79 -31.58
N SER A 103 -22.97 -25.14 -30.80
CA SER A 103 -22.31 -23.91 -31.25
C SER A 103 -20.89 -24.21 -31.69
N ARG A 104 -20.53 -23.68 -32.86
CA ARG A 104 -19.18 -23.66 -33.43
C ARG A 104 -18.48 -22.31 -33.23
N GLN A 105 -19.12 -21.40 -32.51
CA GLN A 105 -18.61 -20.07 -32.17
C GLN A 105 -18.32 -20.03 -30.67
N ALA A 106 -17.33 -20.81 -30.24
CA ALA A 106 -16.81 -20.76 -28.88
C ALA A 106 -15.29 -20.67 -28.90
N PHE A 107 -14.71 -20.05 -27.87
CA PHE A 107 -13.27 -19.84 -27.74
C PHE A 107 -12.84 -20.07 -26.29
N VAL A 108 -11.69 -20.71 -26.09
CA VAL A 108 -11.04 -20.78 -24.78
C VAL A 108 -10.52 -19.40 -24.42
N ASN A 109 -10.85 -18.94 -23.21
CA ASN A 109 -10.49 -17.64 -22.68
C ASN A 109 -10.00 -17.78 -21.24
N ALA A 110 -9.28 -16.79 -20.71
CA ALA A 110 -8.77 -16.81 -19.35
C ALA A 110 -8.59 -15.41 -18.78
N GLU A 111 -8.37 -15.36 -17.48
CA GLU A 111 -8.05 -14.14 -16.76
C GLU A 111 -6.65 -13.65 -17.14
N ILE A 112 -6.56 -12.44 -17.71
CA ILE A 112 -5.31 -11.75 -18.00
C ILE A 112 -5.07 -10.74 -16.86
N ILE A 113 -3.93 -10.86 -16.19
CA ILE A 113 -3.52 -9.97 -15.09
C ILE A 113 -2.44 -9.02 -15.60
N ASP A 114 -2.72 -7.71 -15.53
CA ASP A 114 -1.75 -6.65 -15.78
C ASP A 114 -0.75 -6.57 -14.63
N VAL A 115 0.50 -6.95 -14.87
CA VAL A 115 1.60 -6.65 -13.93
C VAL A 115 2.06 -5.23 -14.18
N ARG A 116 1.82 -4.36 -13.20
CA ARG A 116 2.05 -2.92 -13.28
C ARG A 116 3.27 -2.49 -12.48
N ASN A 117 3.94 -1.46 -12.95
CA ASN A 117 5.11 -0.90 -12.29
C ASN A 117 4.71 -0.22 -10.95
N PRO A 118 5.27 -0.62 -9.79
CA PRO A 118 4.91 0.00 -8.51
C PRO A 118 5.43 1.45 -8.36
N ILE A 119 6.64 1.77 -8.83
CA ILE A 119 7.29 3.07 -8.61
C ILE A 119 7.82 3.67 -9.91
N ALA A 120 7.82 5.00 -10.05
CA ALA A 120 8.47 5.62 -11.21
C ALA A 120 9.99 5.36 -11.18
N GLY A 121 10.61 5.04 -12.32
CA GLY A 121 12.03 4.71 -12.39
C GLY A 121 12.45 3.98 -13.66
N ASN A 122 13.73 3.61 -13.75
CA ASN A 122 14.28 2.81 -14.83
C ASN A 122 13.96 1.32 -14.61
N LEU A 123 13.35 0.67 -15.60
CA LEU A 123 13.02 -0.75 -15.57
C LEU A 123 14.22 -1.61 -16.00
N MET A 124 14.69 -2.49 -15.12
CA MET A 124 15.55 -3.62 -15.47
C MET A 124 14.70 -4.89 -15.48
N LEU A 125 14.13 -5.21 -16.65
CA LEU A 125 13.36 -6.45 -16.86
C LEU A 125 14.29 -7.60 -17.25
N ASP A 126 13.99 -8.81 -16.80
CA ASP A 126 14.62 -10.02 -17.34
C ASP A 126 14.23 -10.24 -18.82
N SER A 127 14.99 -11.07 -19.55
CA SER A 127 14.62 -11.43 -20.92
C SER A 127 13.40 -12.36 -20.93
N LEU A 128 12.22 -11.76 -21.06
CA LEU A 128 10.94 -12.46 -21.13
C LEU A 128 10.41 -12.54 -22.57
N GLN A 129 9.71 -13.64 -22.88
CA GLN A 129 9.09 -13.86 -24.19
C GLN A 129 7.64 -14.32 -24.04
N PRO A 130 6.72 -13.94 -24.95
CA PRO A 130 5.37 -14.51 -25.00
C PRO A 130 5.39 -16.04 -25.08
N GLY A 131 4.47 -16.70 -24.35
CA GLY A 131 4.41 -18.16 -24.23
C GLY A 131 5.39 -18.75 -23.19
N GLN A 132 6.23 -17.94 -22.54
CA GLN A 132 7.09 -18.40 -21.44
C GLN A 132 6.27 -18.66 -20.16
N TRP A 133 6.60 -19.72 -19.44
CA TRP A 133 5.99 -20.03 -18.14
C TRP A 133 6.57 -19.18 -17.00
N LEU A 134 5.70 -18.69 -16.13
CA LEU A 134 6.03 -17.99 -14.90
C LEU A 134 5.31 -18.65 -13.71
N THR A 135 6.00 -18.68 -12.58
CA THR A 135 5.47 -19.15 -11.29
C THR A 135 5.12 -17.95 -10.42
N ALA A 136 4.03 -18.02 -9.67
CA ALA A 136 3.66 -16.98 -8.70
C ALA A 136 4.84 -16.68 -7.75
N GLY A 137 5.07 -15.39 -7.46
CA GLY A 137 6.18 -14.92 -6.62
C GLY A 137 7.56 -14.92 -7.31
N LYS A 138 7.73 -15.49 -8.51
CA LYS A 138 8.99 -15.41 -9.26
C LYS A 138 9.28 -13.95 -9.62
N ALA A 139 10.47 -13.47 -9.30
CA ALA A 139 10.96 -12.18 -9.79
C ALA A 139 11.04 -12.18 -11.34
N ILE A 140 10.68 -11.04 -11.94
CA ILE A 140 10.70 -10.82 -13.39
C ILE A 140 11.54 -9.59 -13.80
N GLY A 141 12.01 -8.83 -12.80
CA GLY A 141 12.76 -7.60 -12.99
C GLY A 141 12.76 -6.74 -11.74
N ARG A 142 13.40 -5.58 -11.82
CA ARG A 142 13.43 -4.53 -10.79
C ARG A 142 13.28 -3.15 -11.41
N VAL A 143 12.80 -2.20 -10.63
CA VAL A 143 12.75 -0.78 -11.02
C VAL A 143 13.58 0.03 -10.06
N GLU A 144 14.43 0.89 -10.61
CA GLU A 144 15.39 1.70 -9.84
C GLU A 144 15.16 3.19 -10.10
N ASN A 145 14.90 3.97 -9.04
CA ASN A 145 14.70 5.42 -9.16
C ASN A 145 15.98 6.19 -8.84
N LEU A 146 16.98 6.09 -9.72
CA LEU A 146 18.29 6.70 -9.53
C LEU A 146 18.23 8.23 -9.32
N ARG A 147 17.28 8.93 -9.95
CA ARG A 147 17.09 10.38 -9.80
C ARG A 147 16.59 10.77 -8.42
N GLN A 148 15.53 10.11 -7.92
CA GLN A 148 15.00 10.37 -6.59
C GLN A 148 16.01 9.96 -5.51
N VAL A 149 16.73 8.86 -5.71
CA VAL A 149 17.79 8.41 -4.80
C VAL A 149 18.90 9.44 -4.68
N ALA A 150 19.39 10.00 -5.78
CA ALA A 150 20.42 11.05 -5.75
C ALA A 150 19.95 12.32 -5.01
N GLU A 151 18.71 12.75 -5.22
CA GLU A 151 18.12 13.89 -4.50
C GLU A 151 18.03 13.64 -2.98
N LEU A 152 17.62 12.42 -2.59
CA LEU A 152 17.55 12.03 -1.19
C LEU A 152 18.95 11.86 -0.57
N GLU A 153 19.94 11.36 -1.30
CA GLU A 153 21.33 11.22 -0.85
C GLU A 153 22.00 12.60 -0.63
N ILE A 154 21.70 13.60 -1.48
CA ILE A 154 22.10 15.01 -1.26
C ILE A 154 21.47 15.56 0.03
N LYS A 155 20.16 15.36 0.23
CA LYS A 155 19.44 15.79 1.45
C LYS A 155 19.97 15.10 2.72
N GLN A 156 20.32 13.81 2.64
CA GLN A 156 20.98 13.12 3.74
C GLN A 156 22.34 13.76 4.09
N GLN A 157 23.12 14.18 3.09
CA GLN A 157 24.42 14.80 3.31
C GLN A 157 24.29 16.21 3.91
N GLU A 158 23.27 16.98 3.53
CA GLU A 158 22.94 18.25 4.17
C GLU A 158 22.58 18.05 5.66
N LEU A 159 21.69 17.10 5.98
CA LEU A 159 21.31 16.80 7.36
C LEU A 159 22.48 16.28 8.21
N LYS A 160 23.38 15.46 7.64
CA LYS A 160 24.62 15.03 8.31
C LYS A 160 25.53 16.22 8.64
N SER A 161 25.73 17.14 7.68
CA SER A 161 26.52 18.36 7.88
C SER A 161 25.91 19.26 8.95
N ARG A 162 24.58 19.49 8.88
CA ARG A 162 23.82 20.26 9.89
C ARG A 162 23.97 19.65 11.28
N LEU A 163 23.79 18.33 11.41
CA LEU A 163 23.97 17.61 12.66
C LEU A 163 25.40 17.76 13.21
N GLN A 164 26.42 17.59 12.37
CA GLN A 164 27.82 17.78 12.77
C GLN A 164 28.09 19.20 13.29
N VAL A 165 27.57 20.22 12.62
CA VAL A 165 27.69 21.62 13.06
C VAL A 165 26.99 21.85 14.41
N THR A 166 25.79 21.32 14.61
CA THR A 166 25.04 21.49 15.87
C THR A 166 25.67 20.67 17.01
N GLN A 167 26.23 19.50 16.74
CA GLN A 167 27.05 18.75 17.71
C GLN A 167 28.33 19.50 18.09
N GLN A 168 29.02 20.14 17.13
CA GLN A 168 30.20 20.98 17.42
C GLN A 168 29.84 22.21 18.25
N LYS A 169 28.74 22.91 17.94
CA LYS A 169 28.20 24.00 18.79
C LYS A 169 27.92 23.51 20.21
N GLN A 170 27.26 22.36 20.36
CA GLN A 170 26.97 21.76 21.66
C GLN A 170 28.26 21.45 22.45
N GLN A 171 29.31 20.92 21.79
CA GLN A 171 30.61 20.67 22.41
C GLN A 171 31.29 21.97 22.89
N GLY A 172 31.22 23.05 22.09
CA GLY A 172 31.71 24.38 22.46
C GLY A 172 31.02 24.95 23.71
N ILE A 173 29.68 24.91 23.76
CA ILE A 173 28.91 25.36 24.94
C ILE A 173 29.24 24.49 26.16
N GLN A 174 29.41 23.18 26.00
CA GLN A 174 29.84 22.29 27.08
C GLN A 174 31.26 22.61 27.60
N GLN A 175 32.16 23.10 26.76
CA GLN A 175 33.46 23.62 27.20
C GLN A 175 33.31 24.92 28.00
N GLN A 176 32.50 25.88 27.52
CA GLN A 176 32.20 27.12 28.25
C GLN A 176 31.59 26.85 29.64
N ILE A 177 30.69 25.87 29.76
CA ILE A 177 30.13 25.43 31.05
C ILE A 177 31.23 24.88 31.98
N ARG A 178 32.18 24.08 31.46
CA ARG A 178 33.33 23.60 32.26
C ARG A 178 34.20 24.76 32.74
N ASP A 179 34.47 25.72 31.87
CA ASP A 179 35.33 26.87 32.19
C ASP A 179 34.68 27.82 33.20
N ARG A 180 33.38 28.09 33.06
CA ARG A 180 32.61 28.83 34.08
C ARG A 180 32.54 28.09 35.41
N ARG A 181 32.41 26.76 35.42
CA ARG A 181 32.47 25.96 36.67
C ARG A 181 33.84 26.02 37.35
N ARG A 182 34.94 26.08 36.59
CA ARG A 182 36.29 26.31 37.15
C ARG A 182 36.40 27.71 37.79
N GLN A 183 35.91 28.75 37.11
CA GLN A 183 35.87 30.11 37.66
C GLN A 183 34.99 30.19 38.92
N LEU A 184 33.83 29.54 38.91
CA LEU A 184 32.94 29.46 40.08
C LEU A 184 33.64 28.82 41.29
N ALA A 185 34.37 27.71 41.09
CA ALA A 185 35.11 27.04 42.15
C ALA A 185 36.23 27.91 42.73
N GLN A 186 36.91 28.71 41.90
CA GLN A 186 37.89 29.69 42.35
C GLN A 186 37.23 30.75 43.28
N PHE A 187 36.21 31.46 42.80
CA PHE A 187 35.51 32.47 43.60
C PHE A 187 34.84 31.88 44.86
N ALA A 188 34.44 30.61 44.85
CA ALA A 188 33.97 29.89 46.03
C ALA A 188 35.07 29.69 47.08
N SER A 189 36.29 29.35 46.66
CA SER A 189 37.45 29.25 47.57
C SER A 189 37.87 30.60 48.15
N GLU A 190 37.80 31.68 47.35
CA GLU A 190 38.09 33.05 47.82
C GLU A 190 37.11 33.50 48.90
N VAL A 191 35.81 33.31 48.70
CA VAL A 191 34.77 33.67 49.70
C VAL A 191 34.87 32.79 50.96
N ALA A 192 35.22 31.51 50.82
CA ALA A 192 35.46 30.63 51.97
C ALA A 192 36.68 31.11 52.80
N ALA A 193 37.77 31.51 52.13
CA ALA A 193 38.95 32.05 52.78
C ALA A 193 38.68 33.40 53.47
N GLN A 194 37.97 34.32 52.80
CA GLN A 194 37.56 35.60 53.39
C GLN A 194 36.72 35.37 54.66
N LYS A 195 35.68 34.53 54.57
CA LYS A 195 34.81 34.20 55.70
C LYS A 195 35.57 33.53 56.87
N GLN A 196 36.59 32.73 56.59
CA GLN A 196 37.46 32.16 57.64
C GLN A 196 38.27 33.26 58.34
N LEU A 197 38.85 34.21 57.60
CA LEU A 197 39.61 35.33 58.16
C LEU A 197 38.71 36.25 59.01
N ASP A 198 37.51 36.57 58.53
CA ASP A 198 36.51 37.36 59.28
C ASP A 198 36.13 36.66 60.60
N GLY A 199 35.95 35.33 60.58
CA GLY A 199 35.69 34.52 61.76
C GLY A 199 36.86 34.50 62.75
N MET A 200 38.10 34.41 62.27
CA MET A 200 39.31 34.48 63.10
C MET A 200 39.50 35.85 63.75
N PHE A 201 39.27 36.93 63.00
CA PHE A 201 39.33 38.30 63.52
C PHE A 201 38.25 38.56 64.58
N ALA A 202 37.02 38.10 64.35
CA ALA A 202 35.95 38.20 65.34
C ALA A 202 36.22 37.34 66.60
N GLN A 203 36.91 36.20 66.46
CA GLN A 203 37.33 35.38 67.61
C GLN A 203 38.36 36.11 68.48
N GLN A 204 39.33 36.79 67.85
CA GLN A 204 40.31 37.63 68.57
C GLN A 204 39.64 38.80 69.29
N GLN A 205 38.56 39.39 68.75
CA GLN A 205 37.79 40.41 69.46
C GLN A 205 37.08 39.85 70.72
N VAL A 206 36.58 38.61 70.67
CA VAL A 206 35.99 37.95 71.85
C VAL A 206 37.05 37.70 72.93
N GLU A 207 38.23 37.22 72.54
CA GLU A 207 39.36 36.96 73.45
C GLU A 207 39.89 38.24 74.11
N ALA A 208 40.00 39.34 73.34
CA ALA A 208 40.35 40.65 73.87
C ALA A 208 39.27 41.21 74.82
N ALA A 209 37.98 41.07 74.48
CA ALA A 209 36.88 41.52 75.33
C ALA A 209 36.74 40.68 76.62
N GLN A 210 37.08 39.39 76.57
CA GLN A 210 37.16 38.54 77.76
C GLN A 210 38.32 38.99 78.66
N SER A 211 39.51 39.21 78.09
CA SER A 211 40.70 39.67 78.83
C SER A 211 40.48 41.04 79.50
N GLU A 212 39.73 41.94 78.83
CA GLU A 212 39.30 43.23 79.38
C GLU A 212 38.33 43.04 80.56
N LEU A 213 37.32 42.17 80.40
CA LEU A 213 36.36 41.82 81.46
C LEU A 213 37.08 41.24 82.69
N ASP A 214 37.95 40.25 82.50
CA ASP A 214 38.69 39.61 83.59
C ASP A 214 39.50 40.64 84.39
N ARG A 215 40.11 41.64 83.71
CA ARG A 215 40.84 42.73 84.37
C ARG A 215 39.91 43.63 85.20
N VAL A 216 38.75 44.04 84.69
CA VAL A 216 37.83 44.91 85.45
C VAL A 216 37.05 44.15 86.53
N THR A 217 36.75 42.87 86.36
CA THR A 217 36.20 42.02 87.43
C THR A 217 37.19 41.88 88.58
N VAL A 218 38.49 41.70 88.34
CA VAL A 218 39.51 41.72 89.41
C VAL A 218 39.58 43.09 90.11
N ALA A 219 39.46 44.20 89.36
CA ALA A 219 39.40 45.53 89.94
C ALA A 219 38.14 45.76 90.80
N ALA A 220 36.97 45.30 90.34
CA ALA A 220 35.70 45.37 91.06
C ALA A 220 35.70 44.49 92.31
N GLN A 221 36.28 43.29 92.24
CA GLN A 221 36.50 42.39 93.38
C GLN A 221 37.39 43.06 94.44
N THR A 222 38.45 43.76 94.01
CA THR A 222 39.36 44.49 94.92
C THR A 222 38.64 45.67 95.58
N ALA A 223 37.99 46.54 94.79
CA ALA A 223 37.21 47.66 95.30
C ALA A 223 36.06 47.22 96.22
N LYS A 224 35.47 46.04 95.98
CA LYS A 224 34.49 45.44 96.88
C LYS A 224 35.08 45.14 98.25
N VAL A 225 36.24 44.47 98.31
CA VAL A 225 36.93 44.12 99.57
C VAL A 225 37.34 45.39 100.33
N ASP A 226 37.79 46.43 99.63
CA ASP A 226 38.12 47.70 100.26
C ASP A 226 36.88 48.42 100.79
N ARG A 227 35.74 48.37 100.08
CA ARG A 227 34.43 48.88 100.55
C ARG A 227 33.89 48.11 101.74
N ASP A 228 33.96 46.76 101.72
CA ASP A 228 33.58 45.91 102.85
C ASP A 228 34.42 46.27 104.10
N ARG A 229 35.75 46.42 103.97
CA ARG A 229 36.62 46.85 105.07
C ARG A 229 36.35 48.28 105.54
N ALA A 230 36.09 49.22 104.61
CA ALA A 230 35.76 50.60 104.96
C ALA A 230 34.45 50.70 105.73
N GLN A 231 33.48 49.83 105.42
CA GLN A 231 32.22 49.70 106.16
C GLN A 231 32.46 49.16 107.59
N GLU A 232 33.22 48.06 107.75
CA GLU A 232 33.57 47.53 109.08
C GLU A 232 34.24 48.57 109.99
N LEU A 233 35.20 49.33 109.44
CA LEU A 233 35.93 50.37 110.18
C LEU A 233 35.06 51.62 110.48
N LEU A 234 34.04 51.89 109.65
CA LEU A 234 33.06 52.95 109.89
C LEU A 234 32.06 52.55 110.99
N GLU A 235 31.56 51.32 110.96
CA GLU A 235 30.69 50.75 112.02
C GLU A 235 31.42 50.68 113.37
N ALA A 236 32.74 50.42 113.36
CA ALA A 236 33.61 50.50 114.54
C ALA A 236 33.98 51.94 114.98
N GLY A 237 33.59 52.98 114.23
CA GLY A 237 33.89 54.38 114.54
C GLY A 237 35.35 54.80 114.37
N ILE A 238 36.16 54.03 113.64
CA ILE A 238 37.61 54.23 113.50
C ILE A 238 37.94 55.24 112.38
N VAL A 239 37.09 55.38 111.37
CA VAL A 239 37.30 56.27 110.21
C VAL A 239 36.13 57.25 110.00
N PRO A 240 36.38 58.50 109.55
CA PRO A 240 35.31 59.45 109.24
C PRO A 240 34.46 59.00 108.03
N PRO A 241 33.13 59.27 108.02
CA PRO A 241 32.24 58.88 106.92
C PRO A 241 32.75 59.29 105.53
N ALA A 242 33.23 60.53 105.38
CA ALA A 242 33.77 61.07 104.13
C ALA A 242 35.08 60.41 103.62
N THR A 243 35.65 59.46 104.38
CA THR A 243 36.72 58.58 103.89
C THR A 243 36.14 57.29 103.31
N ALA A 244 35.25 56.61 104.05
CA ALA A 244 34.56 55.41 103.57
C ALA A 244 33.70 55.67 102.31
N GLU A 245 33.04 56.83 102.23
CA GLU A 245 32.29 57.34 101.07
C GLU A 245 33.05 57.13 99.74
N LYS A 246 34.37 57.35 99.76
CA LYS A 246 35.22 57.22 98.56
C LYS A 246 35.33 55.77 98.09
N ASP A 247 35.35 54.82 99.00
CA ASP A 247 35.46 53.39 98.68
C ASP A 247 34.11 52.79 98.28
N PHE A 248 32.98 53.30 98.81
CA PHE A 248 31.65 53.07 98.23
C PHE A 248 31.58 53.53 96.77
N LEU A 249 31.97 54.78 96.47
CA LEU A 249 31.96 55.33 95.11
C LEU A 249 32.93 54.62 94.16
N ARG A 250 34.11 54.20 94.62
CA ARG A 250 35.06 53.38 93.85
C ARG A 250 34.46 52.02 93.48
N TYR A 251 33.77 51.37 94.40
CA TYR A 251 33.10 50.09 94.14
C TYR A 251 31.95 50.25 93.12
N GLU A 252 31.15 51.31 93.22
CA GLU A 252 30.09 51.60 92.24
C GLU A 252 30.66 51.84 90.83
N GLN A 253 31.72 52.66 90.72
CA GLN A 253 32.42 52.91 89.45
C GLN A 253 32.99 51.62 88.85
N ALA A 254 33.63 50.77 89.65
CA ALA A 254 34.18 49.51 89.19
C ALA A 254 33.09 48.53 88.71
N GLN A 255 31.94 48.48 89.40
CA GLN A 255 30.79 47.67 88.98
C GLN A 255 30.16 48.20 87.67
N ALA A 256 30.16 49.52 87.44
CA ALA A 256 29.69 50.11 86.19
C ALA A 256 30.61 49.75 85.01
N GLU A 257 31.93 49.80 85.20
CA GLU A 257 32.92 49.36 84.22
C GLU A 257 32.87 47.85 83.95
N GLU A 258 32.63 47.01 84.96
CA GLU A 258 32.39 45.58 84.78
C GLU A 258 31.15 45.30 83.91
N LYS A 259 30.01 45.92 84.22
CA LYS A 259 28.77 45.79 83.42
C LYS A 259 28.97 46.23 81.95
N LYS A 260 29.76 47.28 81.74
CA LYS A 260 30.17 47.77 80.41
C LYS A 260 31.06 46.75 79.68
N ALA A 261 32.03 46.14 80.35
CA ALA A 261 32.86 45.08 79.76
C ALA A 261 32.04 43.81 79.43
N GLN A 262 31.10 43.41 80.29
CA GLN A 262 30.17 42.29 80.02
C GLN A 262 29.33 42.56 78.76
N ALA A 263 28.84 43.79 78.57
CA ALA A 263 28.10 44.18 77.37
C ALA A 263 28.97 44.17 76.10
N LEU A 264 30.24 44.59 76.20
CA LEU A 264 31.21 44.54 75.09
C LEU A 264 31.57 43.10 74.70
N LEU A 265 31.77 42.21 75.68
CA LEU A 265 31.95 40.77 75.44
C LEU A 265 30.74 40.16 74.74
N ALA A 266 29.52 40.48 75.20
CA ALA A 266 28.30 40.03 74.54
C ALA A 266 28.21 40.53 73.09
N GLN A 267 28.57 41.79 72.83
CA GLN A 267 28.63 42.35 71.46
C GLN A 267 29.64 41.59 70.59
N ALA A 268 30.85 41.34 71.09
CA ALA A 268 31.89 40.59 70.38
C ALA A 268 31.44 39.15 70.06
N GLN A 269 30.77 38.47 70.99
CA GLN A 269 30.23 37.12 70.76
C GLN A 269 29.15 37.10 69.68
N GLN A 270 28.31 38.13 69.57
CA GLN A 270 27.33 38.23 68.48
C GLN A 270 28.01 38.52 67.13
N ARG A 271 29.05 39.36 67.10
CA ARG A 271 29.89 39.59 65.90
C ARG A 271 30.53 38.28 65.41
N LEU A 272 31.07 37.47 66.31
CA LEU A 272 31.65 36.16 65.99
C LEU A 272 30.63 35.22 65.33
N ARG A 273 29.44 35.07 65.93
CA ARG A 273 28.35 34.24 65.37
C ARG A 273 27.93 34.74 63.98
N ALA A 274 27.91 36.06 63.79
CA ALA A 274 27.56 36.67 62.51
C ALA A 274 28.64 36.43 61.44
N ALA A 275 29.93 36.62 61.75
CA ALA A 275 31.03 36.28 60.86
C ALA A 275 31.04 34.79 60.48
N GLN A 276 30.82 33.90 61.44
CA GLN A 276 30.66 32.45 61.22
C GLN A 276 29.43 32.11 60.37
N ALA A 277 28.35 32.89 60.45
CA ALA A 277 27.21 32.78 59.53
C ALA A 277 27.52 33.33 58.12
N GLY A 278 28.44 34.29 57.98
CA GLY A 278 28.66 35.07 56.76
C GLY A 278 27.73 36.29 56.69
N LEU A 279 27.38 36.84 57.85
CA LEU A 279 26.50 38.00 58.02
C LEU A 279 27.30 39.17 58.59
N GLN A 280 27.35 40.28 57.87
CA GLN A 280 27.98 41.50 58.34
C GLN A 280 26.94 42.34 59.11
N ILE A 281 27.18 42.56 60.41
CA ILE A 281 26.28 43.35 61.28
C ILE A 281 26.58 44.85 61.16
N ASP A 282 27.86 45.22 61.12
CA ASP A 282 28.30 46.62 61.07
C ASP A 282 28.62 47.05 59.63
N GLY A 283 27.98 48.12 59.16
CA GLY A 283 28.22 48.72 57.83
C GLY A 283 27.06 48.55 56.83
N SER A 284 27.25 49.03 55.59
CA SER A 284 26.29 48.82 54.50
C SER A 284 26.36 47.37 54.03
N ARG A 285 25.20 46.70 53.92
CA ARG A 285 25.06 45.29 53.49
C ARG A 285 25.41 45.10 52.01
N THR A 286 26.69 45.16 51.71
CA THR A 286 27.25 45.05 50.36
C THR A 286 27.95 43.71 50.24
N LEU A 287 27.48 42.86 49.32
CA LEU A 287 28.13 41.56 49.06
C LEU A 287 29.57 41.76 48.58
N SER A 288 30.46 40.84 48.94
CA SER A 288 31.84 40.84 48.43
C SER A 288 31.85 40.65 46.91
N TYR A 289 32.84 41.23 46.21
CA TYR A 289 32.93 41.14 44.75
C TYR A 289 32.88 39.69 44.26
N SER A 290 33.60 38.79 44.93
CA SER A 290 33.63 37.36 44.61
C SER A 290 32.28 36.66 44.88
N GLU A 291 31.45 37.14 45.82
CA GLU A 291 30.07 36.64 46.01
C GLU A 291 29.11 37.10 44.92
N ILE A 292 29.22 38.37 44.48
CA ILE A 292 28.42 38.89 43.37
C ILE A 292 28.78 38.10 42.11
N ARG A 293 30.09 37.94 41.84
CA ARG A 293 30.59 37.22 40.67
C ARG A 293 30.22 35.72 40.70
N GLN A 294 30.13 35.08 41.87
CA GLN A 294 29.56 33.72 41.98
C GLN A 294 28.09 33.67 41.53
N ARG A 295 27.25 34.64 41.92
CA ARG A 295 25.81 34.65 41.56
C ARG A 295 25.61 34.92 40.06
N GLU A 296 26.40 35.82 39.50
CA GLU A 296 26.47 36.05 38.05
C GLU A 296 26.91 34.79 37.31
N ILE A 297 28.03 34.16 37.70
CA ILE A 297 28.55 32.97 37.02
C ILE A 297 27.58 31.78 37.15
N ASN A 298 26.89 31.60 38.28
CA ASN A 298 25.83 30.59 38.39
C ASN A 298 24.68 30.84 37.40
N THR A 299 24.32 32.10 37.17
CA THR A 299 23.30 32.48 36.18
C THR A 299 23.81 32.25 34.75
N GLU A 300 25.03 32.67 34.43
CA GLU A 300 25.70 32.35 33.14
C GLU A 300 25.73 30.83 32.89
N ILE A 301 26.04 30.02 33.90
CA ILE A 301 26.05 28.55 33.83
C ILE A 301 24.65 27.98 33.58
N ALA A 302 23.60 28.53 34.21
CA ALA A 302 22.22 28.11 33.99
C ALA A 302 21.74 28.47 32.57
N ASP A 303 22.16 29.61 32.05
CA ASP A 303 21.82 30.09 30.71
C ASP A 303 22.52 29.25 29.62
N LEU A 304 23.82 28.99 29.76
CA LEU A 304 24.56 28.08 28.90
C LEU A 304 23.98 26.65 28.96
N GLN A 305 23.49 26.19 30.11
CA GLN A 305 22.81 24.89 30.22
C GLN A 305 21.48 24.85 29.44
N ARG A 306 20.68 25.93 29.45
CA ARG A 306 19.45 26.02 28.62
C ARG A 306 19.79 26.00 27.12
N GLN A 307 20.82 26.74 26.70
CA GLN A 307 21.31 26.72 25.32
C GLN A 307 21.83 25.34 24.90
N ALA A 308 22.61 24.66 25.76
CA ALA A 308 23.10 23.30 25.50
C ALA A 308 21.96 22.27 25.42
N ALA A 309 20.88 22.44 26.20
CA ALA A 309 19.69 21.61 26.11
C ALA A 309 18.93 21.82 24.80
N GLN A 310 18.76 23.08 24.35
CA GLN A 310 18.16 23.41 23.06
C GLN A 310 18.95 22.79 21.90
N MET A 311 20.27 22.98 21.85
CA MET A 311 21.14 22.37 20.84
C MET A 311 21.08 20.84 20.84
N ARG A 312 20.95 20.21 22.02
CA ARG A 312 20.78 18.75 22.14
C ARG A 312 19.44 18.26 21.60
N VAL A 313 18.37 19.04 21.72
CA VAL A 313 17.06 18.75 21.10
C VAL A 313 17.15 18.90 19.59
N GLU A 314 17.75 19.99 19.09
CA GLU A 314 17.96 20.24 17.65
C GLU A 314 18.79 19.12 16.98
N ALA A 315 19.85 18.66 17.64
CA ALA A 315 20.64 17.51 17.21
C ALA A 315 19.76 16.23 17.13
N ARG A 316 18.96 15.94 18.18
CA ARG A 316 18.06 14.77 18.18
C ARG A 316 16.95 14.84 17.12
N THR A 317 16.37 16.01 16.85
CA THR A 317 15.38 16.14 15.76
C THR A 317 16.03 15.92 14.40
N THR A 318 17.25 16.42 14.20
CA THR A 318 18.02 16.24 12.95
C THR A 318 18.44 14.76 12.75
N GLU A 319 18.83 14.06 13.83
CA GLU A 319 19.10 12.62 13.81
C GLU A 319 17.87 11.79 13.41
N LEU A 320 16.68 12.13 13.95
CA LEU A 320 15.43 11.44 13.62
C LEU A 320 14.97 11.72 12.17
N GLU A 321 15.15 12.95 11.69
CA GLU A 321 14.87 13.31 10.29
C GLU A 321 15.80 12.56 9.34
N LEU A 322 17.11 12.52 9.64
CA LEU A 322 18.09 11.75 8.87
C LEU A 322 17.77 10.25 8.86
N ALA A 323 17.40 9.66 10.00
CA ALA A 323 17.02 8.25 10.09
C ALA A 323 15.77 7.93 9.25
N LYS A 324 14.75 8.79 9.31
CA LYS A 324 13.54 8.70 8.48
C LYS A 324 13.90 8.78 6.99
N LEU A 325 14.77 9.71 6.61
CA LEU A 325 15.20 9.93 5.24
C LEU A 325 15.99 8.72 4.69
N ILE A 326 16.90 8.15 5.48
CA ILE A 326 17.66 6.92 5.13
C ILE A 326 16.69 5.75 4.87
N GLN A 327 15.67 5.56 5.71
CA GLN A 327 14.68 4.50 5.51
C GLN A 327 13.81 4.75 4.26
N GLN A 328 13.43 6.00 3.97
CA GLN A 328 12.73 6.35 2.74
C GLN A 328 13.59 6.10 1.49
N THR A 329 14.88 6.47 1.51
CA THR A 329 15.81 6.14 0.41
C THR A 329 15.92 4.64 0.22
N ARG A 330 16.03 3.85 1.31
CA ARG A 330 16.12 2.38 1.22
C ARG A 330 14.88 1.76 0.55
N LEU A 331 13.69 2.22 0.89
CA LEU A 331 12.43 1.70 0.33
C LEU A 331 12.22 2.11 -1.14
N ASN A 332 12.66 3.30 -1.54
CA ASN A 332 12.43 3.83 -2.88
C ASN A 332 13.56 3.53 -3.89
N LYS A 333 14.70 2.97 -3.45
CA LYS A 333 15.90 2.78 -4.31
C LYS A 333 15.74 1.68 -5.35
N VAL A 334 15.24 0.50 -4.93
CA VAL A 334 14.99 -0.65 -5.81
C VAL A 334 13.71 -1.35 -5.35
N VAL A 335 12.76 -1.56 -6.27
CA VAL A 335 11.60 -2.42 -6.03
C VAL A 335 11.60 -3.57 -7.04
N VAL A 336 11.53 -4.81 -6.55
CA VAL A 336 11.44 -6.01 -7.38
C VAL A 336 10.01 -6.18 -7.87
N ILE A 337 9.83 -6.40 -9.17
CA ILE A 337 8.55 -6.83 -9.74
C ILE A 337 8.54 -8.36 -9.77
N SER A 338 7.46 -8.97 -9.30
CA SER A 338 7.24 -10.41 -9.30
C SER A 338 5.93 -10.80 -10.00
N ALA A 339 5.87 -12.01 -10.55
CA ALA A 339 4.65 -12.54 -11.17
C ALA A 339 3.54 -12.77 -10.11
N PRO A 340 2.33 -12.21 -10.28
CA PRO A 340 1.26 -12.31 -9.29
C PRO A 340 0.54 -13.67 -9.27
N THR A 341 0.62 -14.44 -10.37
CA THR A 341 0.03 -15.77 -10.50
C THR A 341 0.97 -16.71 -11.28
N THR A 342 0.64 -18.00 -11.28
CA THR A 342 1.33 -19.02 -12.09
C THR A 342 0.63 -19.17 -13.44
N GLY A 343 1.36 -19.07 -14.55
CA GLY A 343 0.78 -19.07 -15.88
C GLY A 343 1.75 -18.69 -17.00
N ALA A 344 1.21 -18.26 -18.14
CA ALA A 344 1.99 -17.91 -19.33
C ALA A 344 2.13 -16.39 -19.52
N VAL A 345 3.26 -15.93 -20.05
CA VAL A 345 3.39 -14.55 -20.55
C VAL A 345 2.49 -14.37 -21.77
N TRP A 346 1.52 -13.45 -21.70
CA TRP A 346 0.66 -13.08 -22.83
C TRP A 346 1.36 -12.05 -23.72
N SER A 347 1.80 -10.93 -23.14
CA SER A 347 2.60 -9.91 -23.82
C SER A 347 3.56 -9.23 -22.86
N VAL A 348 4.70 -8.79 -23.39
CA VAL A 348 5.65 -7.90 -22.72
C VAL A 348 5.40 -6.50 -23.29
N ASP A 349 4.88 -5.60 -22.46
CA ASP A 349 4.37 -4.30 -22.93
C ASP A 349 5.40 -3.16 -22.77
N ALA A 350 6.44 -3.33 -21.94
CA ALA A 350 7.53 -2.39 -21.73
C ALA A 350 8.92 -3.04 -21.87
N LYS A 351 9.96 -2.26 -22.19
CA LYS A 351 11.32 -2.78 -22.46
C LYS A 351 12.30 -2.55 -21.31
N GLY A 352 13.25 -3.47 -21.14
CA GLY A 352 14.41 -3.25 -20.26
C GLY A 352 15.23 -2.04 -20.71
N GLY A 353 15.59 -1.18 -19.75
CA GLY A 353 16.25 0.11 -19.96
C GLY A 353 15.31 1.33 -20.02
N GLU A 354 14.00 1.11 -20.21
CA GLU A 354 12.99 2.16 -20.33
C GLU A 354 12.70 2.85 -18.98
N TYR A 355 12.37 4.14 -19.01
CA TYR A 355 11.90 4.88 -17.82
C TYR A 355 10.37 4.88 -17.79
N LEU A 356 9.79 4.28 -16.75
CA LEU A 356 8.35 4.12 -16.60
C LEU A 356 7.81 4.96 -15.44
N ALA A 357 6.54 5.37 -15.55
CA ALA A 357 5.78 5.92 -14.43
C ALA A 357 5.25 4.80 -13.52
N SER A 358 4.78 5.16 -12.32
CA SER A 358 4.01 4.23 -11.48
C SER A 358 2.68 3.88 -12.16
N SER A 359 2.18 2.66 -11.90
CA SER A 359 0.94 2.08 -12.45
C SER A 359 0.91 1.81 -13.96
N THR A 360 1.97 2.15 -14.71
CA THR A 360 2.18 1.74 -16.11
C THR A 360 2.26 0.19 -16.20
N PRO A 361 1.55 -0.47 -17.13
CA PRO A 361 1.68 -1.91 -17.35
C PRO A 361 3.08 -2.26 -17.91
N VAL A 362 3.63 -3.38 -17.45
CA VAL A 362 4.97 -3.88 -17.84
C VAL A 362 4.84 -5.20 -18.60
N LEU A 363 3.98 -6.09 -18.09
CA LEU A 363 3.81 -7.46 -18.54
C LEU A 363 2.36 -7.87 -18.32
N ARG A 364 1.75 -8.59 -19.26
CA ARG A 364 0.46 -9.27 -19.05
C ARG A 364 0.67 -10.76 -18.87
N VAL A 365 0.16 -11.30 -17.76
CA VAL A 365 0.27 -12.72 -17.40
C VAL A 365 -1.10 -13.38 -17.48
N LEU A 366 -1.16 -14.51 -18.16
CA LEU A 366 -2.35 -15.31 -18.38
C LEU A 366 -2.52 -16.33 -17.25
N ASN A 367 -3.59 -16.22 -16.46
CA ASN A 367 -3.87 -17.15 -15.36
C ASN A 367 -4.34 -18.51 -15.89
N CYS A 368 -3.41 -19.44 -16.07
CA CYS A 368 -3.70 -20.77 -16.63
C CYS A 368 -4.49 -21.70 -15.68
N GLN A 369 -4.71 -21.30 -14.43
CA GLN A 369 -5.61 -21.98 -13.51
C GLN A 369 -7.07 -21.52 -13.69
N ASN A 370 -7.30 -20.26 -14.06
CA ASN A 370 -8.62 -19.65 -14.26
C ASN A 370 -8.97 -19.54 -15.76
N ARG A 371 -9.22 -20.70 -16.39
CA ARG A 371 -9.57 -20.83 -17.81
C ARG A 371 -11.02 -21.26 -17.99
N TRP A 372 -11.73 -20.63 -18.91
CA TRP A 372 -13.12 -20.94 -19.28
C TRP A 372 -13.27 -21.00 -20.81
N VAL A 373 -14.45 -21.34 -21.28
CA VAL A 373 -14.84 -21.17 -22.69
C VAL A 373 -15.99 -20.18 -22.77
N ASP A 374 -15.79 -19.13 -23.57
CA ASP A 374 -16.86 -18.20 -23.95
C ASP A 374 -17.50 -18.73 -25.24
N ALA A 375 -18.77 -19.13 -25.14
CA ALA A 375 -19.54 -19.73 -26.22
C ALA A 375 -20.72 -18.83 -26.62
N PHE A 376 -20.82 -18.50 -27.90
CA PHE A 376 -21.89 -17.68 -28.45
C PHE A 376 -22.98 -18.57 -29.04
N PHE A 377 -24.22 -18.37 -28.60
CA PHE A 377 -25.39 -19.10 -29.08
C PHE A 377 -26.44 -18.12 -29.63
N SER A 378 -27.20 -18.54 -30.65
CA SER A 378 -28.36 -17.76 -31.10
C SER A 378 -29.42 -17.68 -30.01
N GLU A 379 -30.09 -16.54 -29.91
CA GLU A 379 -31.12 -16.27 -28.88
C GLU A 379 -32.26 -17.31 -28.85
N ASP A 380 -32.69 -17.80 -30.02
CA ASP A 380 -33.66 -18.90 -30.11
C ASP A 380 -33.20 -20.20 -29.46
N SER A 381 -31.88 -20.45 -29.44
CA SER A 381 -31.28 -21.65 -28.85
C SER A 381 -31.15 -21.54 -27.33
N THR A 382 -31.17 -20.33 -26.76
CA THR A 382 -30.82 -20.12 -25.34
C THR A 382 -31.98 -20.28 -24.37
N LYS A 383 -33.21 -20.40 -24.87
CA LYS A 383 -34.46 -20.54 -24.09
C LYS A 383 -34.42 -21.68 -23.06
N ASN A 384 -33.61 -22.72 -23.30
CA ASN A 384 -33.50 -23.91 -22.45
C ASN A 384 -32.15 -24.02 -21.70
N LEU A 385 -31.32 -22.96 -21.74
CA LEU A 385 -30.03 -22.91 -21.04
C LEU A 385 -30.16 -22.32 -19.64
N THR A 386 -29.47 -22.91 -18.66
CA THR A 386 -29.48 -22.47 -17.26
C THR A 386 -28.08 -22.58 -16.64
N PRO A 387 -27.71 -21.71 -15.66
CA PRO A 387 -26.49 -21.88 -14.88
C PRO A 387 -26.46 -23.24 -14.17
N GLY A 388 -25.27 -23.83 -14.03
CA GLY A 388 -25.07 -25.17 -13.48
C GLY A 388 -25.35 -26.33 -14.45
N MET A 389 -25.95 -26.07 -15.61
CA MET A 389 -26.23 -27.10 -16.63
C MET A 389 -24.93 -27.71 -17.17
N ALA A 390 -24.88 -29.04 -17.26
CA ALA A 390 -23.76 -29.77 -17.82
C ALA A 390 -23.72 -29.70 -19.35
N VAL A 391 -22.53 -29.50 -19.91
CA VAL A 391 -22.27 -29.35 -21.36
C VAL A 391 -21.03 -30.15 -21.76
N GLN A 392 -20.90 -30.42 -23.06
CA GLN A 392 -19.75 -31.13 -23.64
C GLN A 392 -19.01 -30.19 -24.59
N VAL A 393 -17.70 -30.01 -24.35
CA VAL A 393 -16.86 -29.08 -25.12
C VAL A 393 -15.76 -29.84 -25.85
N ARG A 394 -15.60 -29.60 -27.15
CA ARG A 394 -14.55 -30.20 -28.00
C ARG A 394 -13.62 -29.09 -28.50
N LEU A 395 -12.34 -29.18 -28.19
CA LEU A 395 -11.35 -28.20 -28.67
C LEU A 395 -10.97 -28.49 -30.13
N VAL A 396 -10.99 -27.48 -31.00
CA VAL A 396 -10.68 -27.65 -32.42
C VAL A 396 -9.24 -28.12 -32.58
N GLY A 397 -9.03 -29.16 -33.40
CA GLY A 397 -7.73 -29.83 -33.55
C GLY A 397 -7.29 -30.67 -32.34
N GLY A 398 -8.17 -30.95 -31.37
CA GLY A 398 -7.87 -31.73 -30.16
C GLY A 398 -8.18 -33.24 -30.27
N GLY A 399 -8.50 -33.72 -31.47
CA GLY A 399 -9.20 -35.00 -31.67
C GLY A 399 -10.67 -34.93 -31.23
N ASP A 400 -11.39 -36.05 -31.33
CA ASP A 400 -12.82 -36.12 -30.95
C ASP A 400 -13.06 -36.34 -29.45
N ARG A 401 -12.16 -35.78 -28.62
CA ARG A 401 -12.29 -35.82 -27.16
C ARG A 401 -13.18 -34.68 -26.67
N PHE A 402 -14.38 -35.04 -26.24
CA PHE A 402 -15.26 -34.13 -25.50
C PHE A 402 -14.82 -34.04 -24.04
N ILE A 403 -14.70 -32.80 -23.55
CA ILE A 403 -14.39 -32.45 -22.16
C ILE A 403 -15.72 -32.06 -21.48
N PRO A 404 -16.04 -32.60 -20.29
CA PRO A 404 -17.20 -32.13 -19.54
C PRO A 404 -16.97 -30.72 -19.00
N GLY A 405 -18.04 -29.94 -18.96
CA GLY A 405 -18.05 -28.61 -18.36
C GLY A 405 -19.43 -28.25 -17.82
N LYS A 406 -19.52 -27.11 -17.15
CA LYS A 406 -20.76 -26.57 -16.59
C LYS A 406 -20.90 -25.10 -16.97
N ILE A 407 -22.13 -24.68 -17.28
CA ILE A 407 -22.43 -23.27 -17.51
C ILE A 407 -22.27 -22.51 -16.18
N GLU A 408 -21.34 -21.56 -16.15
CA GLU A 408 -21.09 -20.69 -14.99
C GLU A 408 -22.04 -19.49 -15.01
N SER A 409 -22.18 -18.83 -16.16
CA SER A 409 -23.11 -17.71 -16.35
C SER A 409 -23.57 -17.56 -17.79
N LEU A 410 -24.73 -16.93 -17.96
CA LEU A 410 -25.27 -16.50 -19.25
C LEU A 410 -25.39 -14.97 -19.27
N ARG A 411 -24.87 -14.33 -20.32
CA ARG A 411 -25.00 -12.91 -20.59
C ARG A 411 -25.83 -12.72 -21.85
N SER A 412 -27.13 -12.51 -21.64
CA SER A 412 -28.09 -12.16 -22.70
C SER A 412 -28.32 -10.65 -22.77
N GLY A 413 -28.86 -10.17 -23.89
CA GLY A 413 -29.29 -8.79 -24.09
C GLY A 413 -28.17 -7.77 -24.36
N SER A 414 -28.58 -6.51 -24.44
CA SER A 414 -27.81 -5.38 -24.96
C SER A 414 -26.65 -4.87 -24.08
N GLY A 415 -26.17 -5.64 -23.10
CA GLY A 415 -25.02 -5.31 -22.24
C GLY A 415 -23.65 -5.22 -22.95
N ARG A 416 -23.65 -5.08 -24.28
CA ARG A 416 -22.53 -4.73 -25.17
C ARG A 416 -22.65 -3.29 -25.70
N VAL A 417 -23.77 -2.62 -25.43
CA VAL A 417 -24.06 -1.22 -25.73
C VAL A 417 -24.23 -0.50 -24.39
N ALA A 418 -23.43 0.54 -24.14
CA ALA A 418 -23.59 1.34 -22.94
C ALA A 418 -24.87 2.20 -23.06
N THR A 419 -25.89 1.87 -22.25
CA THR A 419 -27.16 2.61 -22.22
C THR A 419 -26.93 4.03 -21.73
N GLY A 420 -27.08 5.02 -22.62
CA GLY A 420 -26.83 6.45 -22.32
C GLY A 420 -25.87 7.15 -23.29
N TYR A 421 -25.39 6.48 -24.35
CA TYR A 421 -24.58 7.09 -25.40
C TYR A 421 -25.29 7.01 -26.77
N ASP A 422 -25.33 8.13 -27.50
CA ASP A 422 -25.85 8.20 -28.87
C ASP A 422 -24.88 7.56 -29.86
N VAL A 423 -25.05 6.26 -30.13
CA VAL A 423 -24.20 5.51 -31.06
C VAL A 423 -24.74 5.66 -32.49
N ALA A 424 -24.17 6.60 -33.26
CA ALA A 424 -24.59 6.90 -34.64
C ALA A 424 -24.40 5.76 -35.65
N VAL A 425 -23.74 4.66 -35.26
CA VAL A 425 -23.60 3.43 -36.05
C VAL A 425 -24.01 2.24 -35.17
N PRO A 426 -25.06 1.46 -35.52
CA PRO A 426 -25.44 0.30 -34.73
C PRO A 426 -24.34 -0.77 -34.77
N PRO A 427 -24.13 -1.54 -33.69
CA PRO A 427 -23.17 -2.64 -33.69
C PRO A 427 -23.54 -3.69 -34.74
N PRO A 428 -22.57 -4.37 -35.38
CA PRO A 428 -22.83 -5.26 -36.52
C PRO A 428 -23.80 -6.40 -36.16
N GLU A 429 -24.69 -6.74 -37.09
CA GLU A 429 -25.88 -7.59 -36.82
C GLU A 429 -25.53 -8.96 -36.19
N SER A 430 -24.38 -9.53 -36.54
CA SER A 430 -23.88 -10.79 -35.96
C SER A 430 -23.76 -10.77 -34.44
N THR A 431 -23.60 -9.59 -33.83
CA THR A 431 -23.49 -9.42 -32.37
C THR A 431 -24.82 -9.14 -31.67
N GLN A 432 -25.90 -8.87 -32.41
CA GLN A 432 -27.19 -8.44 -31.85
C GLN A 432 -28.10 -9.59 -31.41
N LYS A 433 -27.97 -10.78 -32.04
CA LYS A 433 -28.86 -11.95 -31.83
C LYS A 433 -28.14 -13.11 -31.12
N GLN A 434 -27.10 -12.80 -30.34
CA GLN A 434 -26.22 -13.79 -29.70
C GLN A 434 -26.08 -13.58 -28.19
N VAL A 435 -26.30 -14.66 -27.46
CA VAL A 435 -26.07 -14.76 -26.01
C VAL A 435 -24.67 -15.33 -25.78
N ALA A 436 -23.88 -14.67 -24.93
CA ALA A 436 -22.58 -15.15 -24.51
C ALA A 436 -22.74 -16.05 -23.26
N VAL A 437 -22.24 -17.28 -23.34
CA VAL A 437 -22.37 -18.30 -22.29
C VAL A 437 -20.97 -18.68 -21.84
N ARG A 438 -20.66 -18.38 -20.59
CA ARG A 438 -19.37 -18.71 -19.97
C ARG A 438 -19.45 -20.09 -19.34
N ILE A 439 -18.54 -20.96 -19.76
CA ILE A 439 -18.51 -22.39 -19.40
C ILE A 439 -17.19 -22.67 -18.69
N ASN A 440 -17.26 -23.20 -17.47
CA ASN A 440 -16.09 -23.74 -16.78
C ASN A 440 -15.91 -25.22 -17.18
N LEU A 441 -14.67 -25.67 -17.38
CA LEU A 441 -14.32 -27.01 -17.87
C LEU A 441 -13.54 -27.78 -16.82
N ASP A 442 -13.76 -29.09 -16.76
CA ASP A 442 -12.95 -29.99 -15.93
C ASP A 442 -11.60 -30.27 -16.62
N TRP A 443 -10.65 -29.35 -16.47
CA TRP A 443 -9.34 -29.31 -17.13
C TRP A 443 -8.39 -30.45 -16.72
N SER A 444 -8.69 -31.68 -17.18
CA SER A 444 -7.91 -32.91 -16.94
C SER A 444 -6.50 -32.96 -17.58
N ALA A 445 -6.08 -31.92 -18.30
CA ALA A 445 -4.76 -31.83 -18.92
C ALA A 445 -3.97 -30.66 -18.31
N ALA A 446 -2.70 -30.91 -17.98
CA ALA A 446 -1.81 -29.88 -17.44
C ALA A 446 -1.67 -28.70 -18.43
N PRO A 447 -1.76 -27.44 -17.95
CA PRO A 447 -1.64 -26.26 -18.81
C PRO A 447 -0.23 -26.17 -19.44
N ASN A 448 -0.18 -25.98 -20.76
CA ASN A 448 1.07 -25.79 -21.50
C ASN A 448 1.27 -24.31 -21.87
N ALA A 449 2.38 -23.72 -21.40
CA ALA A 449 2.75 -22.33 -21.64
C ALA A 449 2.87 -21.98 -23.13
N VAL A 450 3.46 -22.87 -23.93
CA VAL A 450 3.77 -22.65 -25.36
C VAL A 450 2.50 -22.45 -26.20
N ASN A 451 1.41 -23.13 -25.82
CA ASN A 451 0.11 -23.01 -26.47
C ASN A 451 -0.79 -21.97 -25.78
N PHE A 452 -0.22 -21.04 -24.99
CA PHE A 452 -0.94 -20.08 -24.13
C PHE A 452 -2.05 -20.75 -23.31
N CYS A 453 -1.78 -21.96 -22.81
CA CYS A 453 -2.74 -22.78 -22.06
C CYS A 453 -4.08 -22.98 -22.78
N ASP A 454 -4.01 -23.17 -24.11
CA ASP A 454 -5.13 -23.29 -25.06
C ASP A 454 -5.96 -22.01 -25.26
N VAL A 455 -5.61 -20.86 -24.69
CA VAL A 455 -6.37 -19.61 -24.86
C VAL A 455 -6.31 -19.10 -26.30
N GLY A 456 -7.44 -18.56 -26.79
CA GLY A 456 -7.64 -18.18 -28.19
C GLY A 456 -8.02 -19.35 -29.11
N ARG A 457 -7.89 -20.60 -28.64
CA ARG A 457 -8.28 -21.79 -29.39
C ARG A 457 -9.80 -21.86 -29.55
N SER A 458 -10.27 -22.07 -30.77
CA SER A 458 -11.69 -22.33 -31.04
C SER A 458 -12.15 -23.65 -30.43
N ALA A 459 -13.40 -23.67 -30.00
CA ALA A 459 -14.08 -24.82 -29.42
C ALA A 459 -15.47 -24.99 -30.06
N GLU A 460 -15.97 -26.22 -29.98
CA GLU A 460 -17.34 -26.60 -30.32
C GLU A 460 -18.04 -27.03 -29.02
N VAL A 461 -19.21 -26.47 -28.75
CA VAL A 461 -19.97 -26.75 -27.51
C VAL A 461 -21.28 -27.40 -27.88
N ARG A 462 -21.54 -28.58 -27.29
CA ARG A 462 -22.80 -29.30 -27.39
C ARG A 462 -23.51 -29.32 -26.05
N PHE A 463 -24.82 -29.08 -26.06
CA PHE A 463 -25.67 -29.27 -24.89
C PHE A 463 -26.93 -30.08 -25.24
N PRO A 464 -27.45 -30.90 -24.32
CA PRO A 464 -28.70 -31.62 -24.52
C PRO A 464 -29.86 -30.64 -24.48
N LYS A 465 -30.60 -30.52 -25.58
CA LYS A 465 -31.86 -29.78 -25.64
C LYS A 465 -32.87 -30.48 -24.73
N ARG A 466 -33.14 -29.91 -23.55
CA ARG A 466 -34.28 -30.34 -22.74
C ARG A 466 -35.54 -30.22 -23.60
N LEU A 467 -36.22 -31.34 -23.82
CA LEU A 467 -37.58 -31.35 -24.34
C LEU A 467 -38.48 -30.91 -23.18
N THR A 468 -38.88 -29.65 -23.19
CA THR A 468 -40.06 -29.19 -22.45
C THR A 468 -41.27 -29.81 -23.12
N LEU A 469 -41.81 -30.86 -22.49
CA LEU A 469 -43.13 -31.42 -22.78
C LEU A 469 -44.23 -30.51 -22.23
#